data_AF-A0A8C9TJ34-F1
#
_entry.id   AF-A0A8C9TJ34-F1
#
_cell.length_a   1.000
_cell.length_b   1.000
_cell.length_c   1.000
_cell.angle_alpha   90.00
_cell.angle_beta   90.00
_cell.angle_gamma   90.00
#
_symmetry.space_group_name_H-M   'P 1'
#
loop_
_entity.id
_entity.type
_entity.pdbx_description
1 polymer ?
#
loop_
_entity_poly.entity_id
_entity_poly.type
_entity_poly.pdbx_seq_one_letter_code
_entity_poly.pdbx_strand_id
1 'polypeptide(L)'
;MNSRDVQPALVTSETRFSAWTPVSHRPSNHQLFQERTTLVLHWFDLWTDRQRKQFIHSILTRCSRSQLKDRFLSAVPATHADFTTVLPRFLSLYVLSFLNPLDLCSAAQVCWHWKFLAEQDCLWLPKCVRRGWFLPYTPGEREYGSWKCHYVACARSLDYLTPREAAEVYGTLNELLGDAEELEERRRERHIRQLIREKDSDPPLVEWLDNK
;
A
#
# COMPACT_ATOMS: atom_id res chain seq x y z
N MET A 1 1.11 92.59 1.03
CA MET A 1 1.02 91.44 0.10
C MET A 1 2.17 90.50 0.40
N ASN A 2 1.84 89.35 1.00
CA ASN A 2 2.78 88.33 1.45
C ASN A 2 3.37 87.56 0.27
N SER A 3 4.69 87.36 0.27
CA SER A 3 5.33 86.20 -0.35
C SER A 3 6.27 85.60 0.68
N ARG A 4 5.89 84.42 1.19
CA ARG A 4 6.78 83.53 1.93
C ARG A 4 6.78 82.23 1.15
N ASP A 5 7.92 81.91 0.57
CA ASP A 5 8.23 80.62 -0.04
C ASP A 5 8.05 79.52 1.01
N VAL A 6 7.13 78.59 0.74
CA VAL A 6 6.94 77.39 1.55
C VAL A 6 7.67 76.26 0.85
N GLN A 7 8.77 75.79 1.44
CA GLN A 7 9.43 74.56 1.01
C GLN A 7 8.54 73.34 1.26
N PRO A 8 8.53 72.33 0.38
CA PRO A 8 7.79 71.11 0.63
C PRO A 8 8.51 70.29 1.70
N ALA A 9 7.87 70.12 2.85
CA ALA A 9 8.34 69.27 3.92
C ALA A 9 8.55 67.84 3.40
N LEU A 10 9.78 67.35 3.53
CA LEU A 10 10.12 65.95 3.31
C LEU A 10 9.40 65.14 4.40
N VAL A 11 8.25 64.55 4.06
CA VAL A 11 7.53 63.65 4.97
C VAL A 11 8.35 62.37 5.09
N THR A 12 9.22 62.32 6.09
CA THR A 12 9.82 61.08 6.55
C THR A 12 8.72 60.26 7.19
N SER A 13 8.12 59.34 6.43
CA SER A 13 7.17 58.36 6.92
C SER A 13 7.89 57.45 7.91
N GLU A 14 7.92 57.84 9.18
CA GLU A 14 8.32 56.97 10.27
C GLU A 14 7.32 55.82 10.34
N THR A 15 7.61 54.72 9.65
CA THR A 15 6.88 53.45 9.75
C THR A 15 7.26 52.75 11.05
N ARG A 16 7.01 53.41 12.18
CA ARG A 16 7.10 52.80 13.50
C ARG A 16 5.71 52.24 13.82
N PHE A 17 5.61 50.92 13.87
CA PHE A 17 4.45 50.13 14.33
C PHE A 17 3.30 49.85 13.35
N SER A 18 3.54 49.75 12.05
CA SER A 18 2.47 49.36 11.13
C SER A 18 2.32 47.83 11.04
N ALA A 19 1.32 47.29 11.77
CA ALA A 19 0.70 45.99 11.45
C ALA A 19 0.02 45.98 10.06
N TRP A 20 0.04 47.12 9.37
CA TRP A 20 -0.47 47.33 8.03
C TRP A 20 0.28 46.49 7.01
N THR A 21 -0.45 45.93 6.05
CA THR A 21 0.11 45.18 4.91
C THR A 21 -0.48 45.80 3.64
N PRO A 22 0.34 46.27 2.67
CA PRO A 22 -0.15 46.87 1.43
C PRO A 22 -0.82 45.80 0.55
N VAL A 23 -2.10 45.51 0.77
CA VAL A 23 -2.79 44.44 0.04
C VAL A 23 -2.99 44.80 -1.45
N SER A 24 -3.12 46.09 -1.75
CA SER A 24 -3.41 46.58 -3.11
C SER A 24 -2.17 46.70 -4.00
N HIS A 25 -0.99 46.92 -3.44
CA HIS A 25 0.25 47.12 -4.19
C HIS A 25 1.15 45.89 -4.10
N ARG A 26 1.09 45.03 -5.13
CA ARG A 26 1.78 43.73 -5.15
C ARG A 26 3.29 43.81 -4.89
N PRO A 27 4.07 44.74 -5.49
CA PRO A 27 5.51 44.82 -5.25
C PRO A 27 5.86 45.13 -3.79
N SER A 28 5.21 46.14 -3.19
CA SER A 28 5.45 46.48 -1.78
C SER A 28 4.94 45.39 -0.83
N ASN A 29 3.86 44.68 -1.19
CA ASN A 29 3.40 43.54 -0.40
C ASN A 29 4.45 42.44 -0.35
N HIS A 30 5.00 42.09 -1.52
CA HIS A 30 6.01 41.06 -1.66
C HIS A 30 7.28 41.40 -0.88
N GLN A 31 7.77 42.64 -1.01
CA GLN A 31 8.92 43.12 -0.26
C GLN A 31 8.67 43.03 1.26
N LEU A 32 7.53 43.53 1.74
CA LEU A 32 7.19 43.49 3.15
C LEU A 32 7.04 42.05 3.69
N PHE A 33 6.49 41.15 2.87
CA PHE A 33 6.43 39.72 3.21
C PHE A 33 7.82 39.11 3.37
N GLN A 34 8.76 39.43 2.49
CA GLN A 34 10.15 38.95 2.58
C GLN A 34 10.85 39.48 3.83
N GLU A 35 10.73 40.79 4.10
CA GLU A 35 11.32 41.42 5.28
C GLU A 35 10.78 40.80 6.58
N ARG A 36 9.45 40.63 6.68
CA ARG A 36 8.82 40.00 7.85
C ARG A 36 9.19 38.53 8.00
N THR A 37 9.26 37.79 6.89
CA THR A 37 9.68 36.39 6.89
C THR A 37 11.11 36.27 7.40
N THR A 38 12.02 37.11 6.91
CA THR A 38 13.42 37.15 7.34
C THR A 38 13.54 37.44 8.84
N LEU A 39 12.76 38.39 9.34
CA LEU A 39 12.74 38.73 10.77
C LEU A 39 12.24 37.56 11.64
N VAL A 40 11.15 36.90 11.22
CA VAL A 40 10.62 35.73 11.93
C VAL A 40 11.63 34.57 11.94
N LEU A 41 12.31 34.32 10.82
CA LEU A 41 13.36 33.29 10.74
C LEU A 41 14.52 33.61 11.68
N HIS A 42 14.97 34.87 11.70
CA HIS A 42 16.00 35.31 12.63
C HIS A 42 15.61 35.08 14.10
N TRP A 43 14.37 35.41 14.49
CA TRP A 43 13.88 35.10 15.85
C TRP A 43 13.77 33.60 16.11
N PHE A 44 13.31 32.83 15.12
CA PHE A 44 13.22 31.38 15.22
C PHE A 44 14.57 30.74 15.51
N ASP A 45 15.65 31.22 14.88
CA ASP A 45 17.00 30.75 15.11
C ASP A 45 17.50 31.04 16.54
N LEU A 46 17.02 32.13 17.16
CA LEU A 46 17.36 32.50 18.53
C LEU A 46 16.55 31.74 19.61
N TRP A 47 15.45 31.08 19.24
CA TRP A 47 14.57 30.39 20.17
C TRP A 47 15.09 29.01 20.62
N THR A 48 14.72 28.62 21.84
CA THR A 48 14.94 27.26 22.34
C THR A 48 14.13 26.23 21.56
N ASP A 49 14.56 24.96 21.58
CA ASP A 49 13.83 23.86 20.93
C ASP A 49 12.36 23.77 21.38
N ARG A 50 12.09 23.98 22.67
CA ARG A 50 10.72 24.03 23.20
C ARG A 50 9.89 25.14 22.57
N GLN A 51 10.43 26.35 22.47
CA GLN A 51 9.75 27.50 21.86
C GLN A 51 9.53 27.30 20.36
N ARG A 52 10.50 26.74 19.64
CA ARG A 52 10.37 26.39 18.22
C ARG A 52 9.22 25.40 18.00
N LYS A 53 9.15 24.34 18.80
CA LYS A 53 8.07 23.35 18.75
C LYS A 53 6.70 23.97 19.01
N GLN A 54 6.60 24.84 20.02
CA GLN A 54 5.36 25.56 20.32
C GLN A 54 4.94 26.47 19.18
N PHE A 55 5.87 27.24 18.60
CA PHE A 55 5.60 28.12 17.47
C PHE A 55 5.14 27.37 16.22
N ILE A 56 5.83 26.28 15.86
CA ILE A 56 5.45 25.41 14.74
C ILE A 56 4.03 24.89 14.97
N HIS A 57 3.73 24.36 16.16
CA HIS A 57 2.38 23.89 16.49
C HIS A 57 1.33 24.99 16.30
N SER A 58 1.58 26.21 16.79
CA SER A 58 0.69 27.37 16.62
C SER A 58 0.49 27.79 15.16
N ILE A 59 1.48 27.59 14.28
CA ILE A 59 1.30 27.82 12.83
C ILE A 59 0.44 26.72 12.23
N LEU A 60 0.74 25.45 12.52
CA LEU A 60 0.05 24.30 11.95
C LEU A 60 -1.44 24.30 12.27
N THR A 61 -1.83 24.69 13.49
CA THR A 61 -3.25 24.77 13.89
C THR A 61 -4.03 25.85 13.15
N ARG A 62 -3.35 26.81 12.51
CA ARG A 62 -3.97 27.87 11.70
C ARG A 62 -4.02 27.54 10.21
N CYS A 63 -3.39 26.44 9.78
CA CYS A 63 -3.40 26.00 8.39
C CYS A 63 -4.66 25.19 8.07
N SER A 64 -5.19 25.36 6.86
CA SER A 64 -6.25 24.51 6.32
C SER A 64 -5.72 23.12 5.94
N ARG A 65 -6.63 22.14 5.81
CA ARG A 65 -6.27 20.77 5.41
C ARG A 65 -5.55 20.71 4.06
N SER A 66 -5.93 21.54 3.07
CA SER A 66 -5.25 21.59 1.77
C SER A 66 -3.82 22.11 1.90
N GLN A 67 -3.62 23.21 2.64
CA GLN A 67 -2.29 23.77 2.89
C GLN A 67 -1.35 22.80 3.62
N LEU A 68 -1.88 22.01 4.55
CA LEU A 68 -1.12 20.97 5.22
C LEU A 68 -0.78 19.81 4.26
N LYS A 69 -1.74 19.38 3.43
CA LYS A 69 -1.51 18.30 2.46
C LYS A 69 -0.46 18.67 1.41
N ASP A 70 -0.57 19.84 0.79
CA ASP A 70 0.30 20.23 -0.33
C ASP A 70 1.78 20.34 0.06
N ARG A 71 2.08 20.64 1.33
CA ARG A 71 3.45 20.90 1.80
C ARG A 71 4.02 19.86 2.76
N PHE A 72 3.19 19.20 3.58
CA PHE A 72 3.67 18.16 4.49
C PHE A 72 3.63 16.77 3.85
N LEU A 73 2.63 16.46 3.02
CA LEU A 73 2.61 15.15 2.33
C LEU A 73 3.59 15.10 1.15
N SER A 74 4.00 16.25 0.61
CA SER A 74 5.05 16.34 -0.41
C SER A 74 6.47 16.30 0.18
N ALA A 75 6.63 16.70 1.45
CA ALA A 75 7.91 16.67 2.18
C ALA A 75 8.12 15.38 2.98
N VAL A 76 7.06 14.62 3.27
CA VAL A 76 7.19 13.21 3.63
C VAL A 76 7.57 12.50 2.34
N PRO A 77 8.79 11.96 2.20
CA PRO A 77 9.12 11.16 1.04
C PRO A 77 8.07 10.07 0.91
N ALA A 78 7.79 9.60 -0.31
CA ALA A 78 6.96 8.41 -0.55
C ALA A 78 7.50 7.11 0.11
N THR A 79 8.41 7.21 1.09
CA THR A 79 8.87 6.16 1.99
C THR A 79 7.77 5.66 2.94
N HIS A 80 6.64 6.36 3.06
CA HIS A 80 5.42 5.89 3.74
C HIS A 80 4.28 5.52 2.78
N ALA A 81 4.55 5.37 1.49
CA ALA A 81 3.56 4.78 0.60
C ALA A 81 3.31 3.33 1.03
N ASP A 82 2.05 3.01 1.31
CA ASP A 82 1.63 1.65 1.58
C ASP A 82 1.88 0.82 0.31
N PHE A 83 2.97 0.05 0.29
CA PHE A 83 3.38 -0.72 -0.88
C PHE A 83 2.28 -1.66 -1.36
N THR A 84 1.39 -2.11 -0.47
CA THR A 84 0.32 -3.03 -0.84
C THR A 84 -0.74 -2.38 -1.73
N THR A 85 -0.82 -1.05 -1.73
CA THR A 85 -1.74 -0.26 -2.58
C THR A 85 -1.13 0.15 -3.91
N VAL A 86 0.21 0.13 -4.01
CA VAL A 86 0.96 0.53 -5.22
C VAL A 86 1.35 -0.70 -6.04
N LEU A 87 1.74 -1.79 -5.39
CA LEU A 87 2.18 -3.01 -6.04
C LEU A 87 0.99 -3.92 -6.39
N PRO A 88 1.06 -4.65 -7.52
CA PRO A 88 0.18 -5.79 -7.78
C PRO A 88 0.14 -6.77 -6.59
N ARG A 89 -1.05 -7.32 -6.31
CA ARG A 89 -1.30 -8.19 -5.14
C ARG A 89 -0.24 -9.28 -4.95
N PHE A 90 0.22 -9.93 -6.02
CA PHE A 90 1.17 -11.03 -5.93
C PHE A 90 2.54 -10.57 -5.40
N LEU A 91 3.02 -9.37 -5.75
CA LEU A 91 4.27 -8.82 -5.23
C LEU A 91 4.11 -8.44 -3.76
N SER A 92 2.96 -7.89 -3.38
CA SER A 92 2.65 -7.58 -1.98
C SER A 92 2.66 -8.84 -1.11
N LEU A 93 2.04 -9.93 -1.58
CA LEU A 93 2.07 -11.23 -0.90
C LEU A 93 3.47 -11.84 -0.86
N TYR A 94 4.26 -11.68 -1.92
CA TYR A 94 5.66 -12.13 -1.93
C TYR A 94 6.48 -11.43 -0.85
N VAL A 95 6.36 -10.10 -0.72
CA VAL A 95 7.02 -9.33 0.35
C VAL A 95 6.56 -9.81 1.74
N LEU A 96 5.25 -9.99 1.94
CA LEU A 96 4.71 -10.48 3.22
C LEU A 96 5.12 -11.93 3.54
N SER A 97 5.47 -12.75 2.53
CA SER A 97 5.88 -14.14 2.75
C SER A 97 7.16 -14.29 3.57
N PHE A 98 8.04 -13.28 3.52
CA PHE A 98 9.28 -13.20 4.30
C PHE A 98 9.06 -12.93 5.79
N LEU A 99 7.89 -12.41 6.17
CA LEU A 99 7.57 -12.12 7.56
C LEU A 99 7.37 -13.41 8.37
N ASN A 100 7.78 -13.38 9.63
CA ASN A 100 7.49 -14.47 10.55
C ASN A 100 6.00 -14.42 10.98
N PRO A 101 5.46 -15.48 11.62
CA PRO A 101 4.05 -15.50 12.05
C PRO A 101 3.65 -14.34 12.97
N LEU A 102 4.54 -13.89 13.86
CA LEU A 102 4.28 -12.78 14.77
C LEU A 102 4.21 -11.45 14.00
N ASP A 103 5.13 -11.24 13.07
CA ASP A 103 5.18 -10.05 12.21
C ASP A 103 3.97 -9.99 11.28
N LEU A 104 3.48 -11.14 10.78
CA LEU A 104 2.23 -11.21 10.02
C LEU A 104 1.01 -10.84 10.89
N CYS A 105 0.99 -11.27 12.15
CA CYS A 105 -0.05 -10.86 13.10
C CYS A 105 0.00 -9.35 13.39
N SER A 106 1.19 -8.75 13.47
CA SER A 106 1.37 -7.30 13.59
C SER A 106 0.91 -6.57 12.33
N ALA A 107 1.30 -7.08 11.15
CA ALA A 107 0.88 -6.56 9.84
C ALA A 107 -0.66 -6.54 9.71
N ALA A 108 -1.34 -7.60 10.18
CA ALA A 108 -2.80 -7.67 10.17
C ALA A 108 -3.51 -6.62 11.03
N GLN A 109 -2.80 -5.96 11.96
CA GLN A 109 -3.35 -4.92 12.83
C GLN A 109 -3.25 -3.51 12.23
N VAL A 110 -2.59 -3.35 11.07
CA VAL A 110 -2.40 -2.04 10.42
C VAL A 110 -3.73 -1.49 9.90
N CYS A 111 -4.43 -2.25 9.04
CA CYS A 111 -5.75 -1.90 8.52
C CYS A 111 -6.46 -3.14 7.92
N TRP A 112 -7.73 -3.00 7.52
CA TRP A 112 -8.50 -4.11 6.93
C TRP A 112 -7.88 -4.71 5.67
N HIS A 113 -7.28 -3.88 4.82
CA HIS A 113 -6.62 -4.36 3.60
C HIS A 113 -5.38 -5.19 3.93
N TRP A 114 -4.56 -4.73 4.87
CA TRP A 114 -3.41 -5.46 5.39
C TRP A 114 -3.81 -6.74 6.11
N LYS A 115 -4.88 -6.72 6.89
CA LYS A 115 -5.47 -7.92 7.50
C LYS A 115 -5.80 -8.95 6.44
N PHE A 116 -6.53 -8.55 5.41
CA PHE A 116 -6.89 -9.45 4.33
C PHE A 116 -5.65 -10.07 3.66
N LEU A 117 -4.61 -9.28 3.37
CA LEU A 117 -3.37 -9.79 2.77
C LEU A 117 -2.57 -10.71 3.70
N ALA A 118 -2.39 -10.31 4.97
CA ALA A 118 -1.60 -11.06 5.94
C ALA A 118 -2.27 -12.38 6.37
N GLU A 119 -3.58 -12.52 6.19
CA GLU A 119 -4.34 -13.73 6.50
C GLU A 119 -4.49 -14.69 5.31
N GLN A 120 -3.86 -14.42 4.16
CA GLN A 120 -3.98 -15.28 2.99
C GLN A 120 -3.30 -16.64 3.19
N ASP A 121 -3.99 -17.70 2.75
CA ASP A 121 -3.55 -19.08 2.92
C ASP A 121 -2.20 -19.38 2.27
N CYS A 122 -1.86 -18.71 1.17
CA CYS A 122 -0.54 -18.82 0.54
C CYS A 122 0.63 -18.39 1.43
N LEU A 123 0.37 -17.57 2.46
CA LEU A 123 1.38 -17.17 3.46
C LEU A 123 1.51 -18.21 4.58
N TRP A 124 0.40 -18.82 5.00
CA TRP A 124 0.33 -19.69 6.17
C TRP A 124 0.54 -21.16 5.85
N LEU A 125 0.09 -21.63 4.68
CA LEU A 125 0.25 -23.02 4.23
C LEU A 125 1.73 -23.46 4.25
N PRO A 126 2.69 -22.72 3.65
CA PRO A 126 4.11 -23.13 3.71
C PRO A 126 4.69 -23.14 5.13
N LYS A 127 4.12 -22.32 6.04
CA LYS A 127 4.57 -22.25 7.43
C LYS A 127 4.03 -23.42 8.27
N CYS A 128 2.81 -23.89 8.00
CA CYS A 128 2.22 -25.10 8.57
C CYS A 128 2.91 -26.36 8.06
N VAL A 129 3.03 -26.51 6.74
CA VAL A 129 3.59 -27.71 6.09
C VAL A 129 5.02 -27.98 6.55
N ARG A 130 5.86 -26.94 6.71
CA ARG A 130 7.22 -27.08 7.25
C ARG A 130 7.28 -27.64 8.68
N ARG A 131 6.18 -27.58 9.43
CA ARG A 131 6.04 -28.10 10.79
C ARG A 131 5.28 -29.43 10.85
N GLY A 132 4.95 -30.01 9.69
CA GLY A 132 4.11 -31.20 9.62
C GLY A 132 2.64 -30.94 9.97
N TRP A 133 2.17 -29.69 9.86
CA TRP A 133 0.78 -29.35 10.13
C TRP A 133 0.00 -29.30 8.83
N PHE A 134 -1.00 -30.16 8.70
CA PHE A 134 -1.83 -30.26 7.51
C PHE A 134 -3.30 -30.14 7.91
N LEU A 135 -4.07 -29.43 7.08
CA LEU A 135 -5.52 -29.43 7.20
C LEU A 135 -6.08 -30.78 6.75
N PRO A 136 -7.12 -31.31 7.42
CA PRO A 136 -7.77 -32.55 7.01
C PRO A 136 -8.67 -32.36 5.76
N TYR A 137 -8.68 -31.16 5.18
CA TYR A 137 -9.43 -30.81 3.99
C TYR A 137 -8.72 -29.70 3.21
N THR A 138 -9.08 -29.53 1.95
CA THR A 138 -8.60 -28.42 1.12
C THR A 138 -9.57 -27.24 1.24
N PRO A 139 -9.14 -26.06 1.72
CA PRO A 139 -10.00 -24.88 1.80
C PRO A 139 -10.55 -24.50 0.43
N GLY A 140 -11.82 -24.10 0.38
CA GLY A 140 -12.44 -23.59 -0.86
C GLY A 140 -11.94 -22.19 -1.21
N GLU A 141 -12.11 -21.74 -2.47
CA GLU A 141 -11.62 -20.43 -2.95
C GLU A 141 -12.12 -19.20 -2.16
N ARG A 142 -13.22 -19.35 -1.41
CA ARG A 142 -13.81 -18.28 -0.58
C ARG A 142 -13.51 -18.42 0.91
N GLU A 143 -12.86 -19.50 1.31
CA GLU A 143 -12.35 -19.66 2.67
C GLU A 143 -10.96 -19.03 2.74
N TYR A 144 -10.82 -18.01 3.57
CA TYR A 144 -9.55 -17.33 3.81
C TYR A 144 -9.16 -17.49 5.28
N GLY A 145 -7.88 -17.74 5.52
CA GLY A 145 -7.34 -17.82 6.87
C GLY A 145 -7.52 -19.16 7.54
N SER A 146 -8.02 -20.20 6.84
CA SER A 146 -8.10 -21.57 7.36
C SER A 146 -6.74 -22.06 7.83
N TRP A 147 -5.69 -21.81 7.02
CA TRP A 147 -4.32 -22.17 7.38
C TRP A 147 -3.76 -21.35 8.54
N LYS A 148 -4.14 -20.06 8.65
CA LYS A 148 -3.77 -19.23 9.80
C LYS A 148 -4.41 -19.75 11.09
N CYS A 149 -5.72 -19.99 11.07
CA CYS A 149 -6.46 -20.50 12.22
C CYS A 149 -5.87 -21.83 12.70
N HIS A 150 -5.56 -22.73 11.76
CA HIS A 150 -4.90 -23.99 12.06
C HIS A 150 -3.48 -23.79 12.63
N TYR A 151 -2.67 -22.89 12.05
CA TYR A 151 -1.36 -22.55 12.60
C TYR A 151 -1.45 -22.12 14.07
N VAL A 152 -2.41 -21.24 14.38
CA VAL A 152 -2.62 -20.75 15.75
C VAL A 152 -3.11 -21.86 16.67
N ALA A 153 -3.95 -22.79 16.19
CA ALA A 153 -4.39 -23.93 16.97
C ALA A 153 -3.20 -24.85 17.33
N CYS A 154 -2.44 -25.31 16.33
CA CYS A 154 -1.29 -26.20 16.54
C CYS A 154 -0.17 -25.53 17.36
N ALA A 155 0.08 -24.23 17.14
CA ALA A 155 1.06 -23.49 17.94
C ALA A 155 0.67 -23.38 19.42
N ARG A 156 -0.63 -23.44 19.75
CA ARG A 156 -1.11 -23.44 21.14
C ARG A 156 -1.05 -24.82 21.79
N SER A 157 -1.26 -25.88 21.03
CA SER A 157 -1.14 -27.26 21.50
C SER A 157 0.30 -27.79 21.51
N LEU A 158 1.26 -27.04 20.95
CA LEU A 158 2.65 -27.48 20.75
C LEU A 158 2.75 -28.76 19.91
N ASP A 159 1.75 -29.02 19.05
CA ASP A 159 1.78 -30.17 18.15
C ASP A 159 2.99 -30.00 17.23
N TYR A 160 3.88 -30.99 17.17
CA TYR A 160 4.95 -31.02 16.18
C TYR A 160 5.03 -32.46 15.68
N LEU A 161 4.70 -32.64 14.41
CA LEU A 161 4.74 -33.95 13.77
C LEU A 161 5.92 -33.97 12.81
N THR A 162 6.65 -35.08 12.80
CA THR A 162 7.59 -35.33 11.72
C THR A 162 6.83 -35.43 10.39
N PRO A 163 7.44 -35.09 9.25
CA PRO A 163 6.78 -35.19 7.94
C PRO A 163 6.14 -36.58 7.67
N ARG A 164 6.69 -37.64 8.28
CA ARG A 164 6.17 -39.01 8.18
C ARG A 164 4.90 -39.21 9.01
N GLU A 165 4.92 -38.81 10.29
CA GLU A 165 3.74 -38.90 11.17
C GLU A 165 2.59 -38.04 10.65
N ALA A 166 2.91 -36.87 10.09
CA ALA A 166 1.93 -35.98 9.52
C ALA A 166 1.26 -36.55 8.26
N ALA A 167 2.03 -37.22 7.39
CA ALA A 167 1.50 -37.92 6.22
C ALA A 167 0.61 -39.11 6.62
N GLU A 168 0.95 -39.84 7.69
CA GLU A 168 0.12 -40.94 8.22
C GLU A 168 -1.20 -40.43 8.82
N VAL A 169 -1.19 -39.27 9.49
CA VAL A 169 -2.37 -38.73 10.18
C VAL A 169 -3.32 -37.98 9.24
N TYR A 170 -2.78 -37.21 8.30
CA TYR A 170 -3.57 -36.31 7.45
C TYR A 170 -3.65 -36.74 5.98
N GLY A 171 -2.93 -37.80 5.59
CA GLY A 171 -2.77 -38.20 4.20
C GLY A 171 -1.78 -37.29 3.46
N THR A 172 -1.30 -37.74 2.31
CA THR A 172 -0.40 -36.95 1.47
C THR A 172 -1.21 -36.07 0.52
N LEU A 173 -0.93 -34.76 0.48
CA LEU A 173 -1.60 -33.81 -0.44
C LEU A 173 -1.46 -34.24 -1.92
N ASN A 174 -0.40 -34.99 -2.25
CA ASN A 174 -0.18 -35.61 -3.55
C ASN A 174 -1.24 -36.66 -3.95
N GLU A 175 -1.83 -37.37 -2.99
CA GLU A 175 -2.85 -38.39 -3.27
C GLU A 175 -4.18 -37.75 -3.66
N LEU A 176 -4.56 -36.65 -3.00
CA LEU A 176 -5.79 -35.91 -3.31
C LEU A 176 -5.71 -35.09 -4.60
N LEU A 177 -4.52 -34.56 -4.92
CA LEU A 177 -4.30 -33.79 -6.16
C LEU A 177 -4.20 -34.72 -7.39
N GLY A 178 -3.58 -35.90 -7.22
CA GLY A 178 -3.46 -36.91 -8.28
C GLY A 178 -4.82 -37.36 -8.80
N ASP A 179 -5.77 -37.63 -7.91
CA ASP A 179 -7.13 -38.06 -8.30
C ASP A 179 -7.90 -36.98 -9.08
N ALA A 180 -7.73 -35.70 -8.72
CA ALA A 180 -8.37 -34.57 -9.38
C ALA A 180 -7.74 -34.25 -10.75
N GLU A 181 -6.40 -34.20 -10.82
CA GLU A 181 -5.66 -34.00 -12.07
C GLU A 181 -5.91 -35.16 -13.05
N GLU A 182 -5.91 -36.40 -12.57
CA GLU A 182 -6.18 -37.58 -13.39
C GLU A 182 -7.63 -37.58 -13.92
N LEU A 183 -8.60 -37.12 -13.13
CA LEU A 183 -9.99 -36.97 -13.59
C LEU A 183 -10.11 -35.90 -14.69
N GLU A 184 -9.36 -34.80 -14.57
CA GLU A 184 -9.38 -33.70 -15.51
C GLU A 184 -8.61 -34.03 -16.80
N GLU A 185 -7.51 -34.80 -16.71
CA GLU A 185 -6.85 -35.42 -17.86
C GLU A 185 -7.78 -36.41 -18.58
N ARG A 186 -8.48 -37.30 -17.86
CA ARG A 186 -9.48 -38.21 -18.44
C ARG A 186 -10.64 -37.46 -19.12
N ARG A 187 -10.99 -36.26 -18.65
CA ARG A 187 -11.98 -35.40 -19.33
C ARG A 187 -11.41 -34.78 -20.61
N ARG A 188 -10.19 -34.25 -20.55
CA ARG A 188 -9.47 -33.70 -21.71
C ARG A 188 -9.23 -34.75 -22.79
N GLU A 189 -8.80 -35.94 -22.41
CA GLU A 189 -8.57 -37.06 -23.31
C GLU A 189 -9.86 -37.48 -24.03
N ARG A 190 -10.97 -37.60 -23.29
CA ARG A 190 -12.29 -37.89 -23.90
C ARG A 190 -12.72 -36.83 -24.89
N HIS A 191 -12.51 -35.56 -24.56
CA HIS A 191 -12.85 -34.46 -25.46
C HIS A 191 -11.99 -34.45 -26.74
N ILE A 192 -10.69 -34.69 -26.62
CA ILE A 192 -9.78 -34.78 -27.77
C ILE A 192 -10.16 -35.97 -28.67
N ARG A 193 -10.44 -37.15 -28.10
CA ARG A 193 -10.88 -38.33 -28.87
C ARG A 193 -12.19 -38.09 -29.61
N GLN A 194 -13.10 -37.31 -29.00
CA GLN A 194 -14.35 -36.91 -29.65
C GLN A 194 -14.11 -35.97 -30.82
N LEU A 195 -13.28 -34.94 -30.64
CA LEU A 195 -12.91 -34.00 -31.70
C LEU A 195 -12.21 -34.70 -32.89
N ILE A 196 -11.34 -35.66 -32.61
CA ILE A 196 -10.68 -36.47 -33.65
C ILE A 196 -11.72 -37.29 -34.43
N ARG A 197 -12.65 -37.96 -33.72
CA ARG A 197 -13.72 -38.75 -34.36
C ARG A 197 -14.66 -37.89 -35.22
N GLU A 198 -15.00 -36.70 -34.76
CA GLU A 198 -15.83 -35.75 -35.52
C GLU A 198 -15.08 -35.22 -36.74
N LYS A 199 -13.77 -34.93 -36.61
CA LYS A 199 -12.92 -34.47 -37.72
C LYS A 199 -12.64 -35.56 -38.78
N ASP A 200 -12.53 -36.83 -38.36
CA ASP A 200 -12.40 -37.96 -39.28
C ASP A 200 -13.75 -38.32 -39.96
N SER A 201 -14.86 -37.75 -39.49
CA SER A 201 -16.19 -37.90 -40.11
C SER A 201 -16.48 -36.83 -41.16
N ASP A 202 -15.61 -35.81 -41.32
CA ASP A 202 -15.72 -34.83 -42.40
C ASP A 202 -15.18 -35.40 -43.72
N PRO A 203 -15.95 -35.38 -44.82
CA PRO A 203 -15.46 -35.86 -46.11
C PRO A 203 -14.31 -34.96 -46.63
N PRO A 204 -13.28 -35.54 -47.27
CA PRO A 204 -12.11 -34.78 -47.71
C PRO A 204 -12.52 -33.71 -48.72
N LEU A 205 -12.16 -32.46 -48.43
CA LEU A 205 -12.25 -31.32 -49.36
C LEU A 205 -11.26 -31.50 -50.51
N VAL A 206 -11.62 -32.30 -51.51
CA VAL A 206 -10.98 -32.32 -52.83
C VAL A 206 -12.06 -32.07 -53.86
N GLU A 207 -12.20 -30.80 -54.24
CA GLU A 207 -12.74 -30.27 -55.51
C GLU A 207 -13.10 -28.81 -55.21
N TRP A 208 -12.27 -27.84 -55.63
CA TRP A 208 -12.62 -26.43 -55.94
C TRP A 208 -11.41 -25.55 -56.29
N LEU A 209 -10.24 -26.13 -56.60
CA LEU A 209 -9.13 -25.40 -57.23
C LEU A 209 -8.69 -26.05 -58.55
N ASP A 210 -9.67 -26.38 -59.40
CA ASP A 210 -9.47 -26.52 -60.84
C ASP A 210 -10.76 -26.12 -61.56
N ASN A 211 -11.01 -24.82 -61.66
CA ASN A 211 -11.59 -24.23 -62.88
C ASN A 211 -11.42 -22.70 -62.85
N LYS A 212 -10.49 -22.22 -63.68
CA LYS A 212 -10.31 -20.83 -64.06
C LYS A 212 -10.58 -20.72 -65.55
#